data_AF-A0A1J4XLJ5-F1
#
_entry.id   AF-A0A1J4XLJ5-F1
#
_cell.length_a   1.000
_cell.length_b   1.000
_cell.length_c   1.000
_cell.angle_alpha   90.00
_cell.angle_beta   90.00
_cell.angle_gamma   90.00
#
_symmetry.space_group_name_H-M   'P 1'
#
loop_
_entity.id
_entity.type
_entity.pdbx_description
1 polymer ?
#
loop_
_entity_poly.entity_id
_entity_poly.type
_entity_poly.pdbx_seq_one_letter_code
_entity_poly.pdbx_strand_id
1 'polypeptide(L)'
;SEFPQLSPAKNRAGNRIYRDKDIELILFIKSLLYDRKYTIEGARQKLKEIHDAGLPYTDQSLLQTGLPEISTPETVIIDSSNEYHQFLKKVRDDLVSLLNILDS
;
A
#
# COMPACT_ATOMS: atom_id res chain seq x y z
N SER A 1 0.57 17.00 16.71
CA SER A 1 1.33 16.41 15.59
C SER A 1 0.33 15.65 14.76
N GLU A 2 0.21 15.93 13.46
CA GLU A 2 -0.73 15.22 12.56
C GLU A 2 -0.40 13.72 12.44
N PHE A 3 0.88 13.39 12.56
CA PHE A 3 1.40 12.02 12.47
C PHE A 3 2.13 11.67 13.78
N PRO A 4 1.46 11.00 14.74
CA PRO A 4 2.07 10.60 16.01
C PRO A 4 3.21 9.59 15.84
N GLN A 5 3.18 8.78 14.78
CA GLN A 5 4.22 7.80 14.47
C GLN A 5 5.56 8.47 14.14
N LEU A 6 5.53 9.69 13.60
CA LEU A 6 6.73 10.47 13.29
C LEU A 6 7.20 11.22 14.54
N SER A 7 8.07 10.57 15.31
CA SER A 7 8.55 11.05 16.61
C SER A 7 10.08 11.15 16.69
N PRO A 8 10.71 12.04 15.89
CA PRO A 8 12.16 12.23 15.91
C PRO A 8 12.63 12.71 17.30
N ALA A 9 13.78 12.19 17.73
CA ALA A 9 14.38 12.57 19.01
C ALA A 9 14.84 14.03 19.00
N LYS A 10 14.95 14.66 20.17
CA LYS A 10 15.53 16.01 20.30
C LYS A 10 16.96 15.93 20.84
N ASN A 11 17.85 16.76 20.33
CA ASN A 11 19.18 16.94 20.91
C ASN A 11 19.15 17.94 22.09
N ARG A 12 20.30 18.14 22.76
CA ARG A 12 20.41 19.08 23.90
C ARG A 12 20.06 20.53 23.54
N ALA A 13 20.19 20.90 22.27
CA ALA A 13 19.83 22.22 21.74
C ALA A 13 18.37 22.33 21.28
N GLY A 14 17.58 21.25 21.36
CA GLY A 14 16.16 21.22 20.96
C GLY A 14 15.90 20.90 19.48
N ASN A 15 16.95 20.68 18.67
CA ASN A 15 16.81 20.31 17.26
C ASN A 15 16.33 18.86 17.13
N ARG A 16 15.44 18.60 16.18
CA ARG A 16 14.98 17.24 15.85
C ARG A 16 16.09 16.48 15.12
N ILE A 17 16.41 15.29 15.60
CA ILE A 17 17.31 14.32 14.96
C ILE A 17 16.44 13.24 14.34
N TYR A 18 16.50 13.12 13.03
CA TYR A 18 15.82 12.10 12.25
C TYR A 18 16.77 10.93 12.02
N ARG A 19 16.24 9.71 12.18
CA ARG A 19 16.91 8.46 11.83
C ARG A 19 16.36 7.94 10.51
N ASP A 20 16.99 6.91 9.95
CA ASP A 20 16.57 6.32 8.67
C ASP A 20 15.09 5.94 8.66
N LYS A 21 14.60 5.29 9.73
CA LYS A 21 13.18 4.96 9.91
C LYS A 21 12.24 6.18 9.87
N ASP A 22 12.70 7.33 10.35
CA ASP A 22 11.90 8.56 10.35
C ASP A 22 11.86 9.14 8.92
N ILE A 23 12.96 9.02 8.18
CA ILE A 23 13.03 9.42 6.77
C ILE A 23 12.12 8.53 5.91
N GLU A 24 12.15 7.21 6.09
CA GLU A 24 11.24 6.28 5.42
C GLU A 24 9.78 6.65 5.66
N LEU A 25 9.41 6.89 6.93
CA LEU A 25 8.07 7.31 7.30
C LEU A 25 7.67 8.65 6.64
N ILE A 26 8.58 9.63 6.58
CA ILE A 26 8.33 10.92 5.92
C ILE A 26 8.10 10.74 4.42
N LEU A 27 8.92 9.94 3.75
CA LEU A 27 8.77 9.66 2.33
C LEU A 27 7.44 8.95 2.05
N PHE A 28 7.06 8.02 2.92
CA PHE A 28 5.79 7.34 2.80
C PHE A 28 4.60 8.29 3.01
N ILE A 29 4.62 9.15 4.04
CA ILE A 29 3.62 10.22 4.23
C ILE A 29 3.52 11.11 2.99
N LYS A 30 4.66 11.50 2.42
CA LYS A 30 4.71 12.32 1.20
C LYS A 30 4.01 11.61 0.05
N SER A 31 4.28 10.33 -0.18
CA SER A 31 3.64 9.57 -1.26
C SER A 31 2.12 9.44 -1.08
N LEU A 32 1.65 9.22 0.15
CA LEU A 32 0.23 9.17 0.46
C LEU A 32 -0.47 10.48 0.10
N LEU A 33 0.11 11.62 0.48
CA LEU A 33 -0.51 12.93 0.29
C LEU A 33 -0.40 13.43 -1.16
N TYR A 34 0.77 13.29 -1.77
CA TYR A 34 1.07 13.91 -3.06
C TYR A 34 0.84 12.98 -4.24
N ASP A 35 1.17 11.70 -4.13
CA ASP A 35 1.06 10.78 -5.26
C ASP A 35 -0.32 10.10 -5.24
N ARG A 36 -0.73 9.61 -4.06
CA ARG A 36 -2.01 8.90 -3.89
C ARG A 36 -3.19 9.81 -3.50
N LYS A 37 -2.94 11.10 -3.27
CA LYS A 37 -3.97 12.13 -2.98
C LYS A 37 -4.85 11.83 -1.77
N TYR A 38 -4.31 11.18 -0.74
CA TYR A 38 -5.01 10.99 0.52
C TYR A 38 -5.21 12.33 1.23
N THR A 39 -6.28 12.46 1.99
CA THR A 39 -6.41 13.51 2.99
C THR A 39 -5.49 13.24 4.17
N ILE A 40 -5.27 14.23 5.04
CA ILE A 40 -4.46 14.05 6.26
C ILE A 40 -5.01 12.91 7.12
N GLU A 41 -6.34 12.88 7.31
CA GLU A 41 -7.01 11.80 8.05
C GLU A 41 -6.84 10.43 7.39
N GLY A 42 -6.99 10.35 6.07
CA GLY A 42 -6.81 9.10 5.33
C GLY A 42 -5.36 8.59 5.43
N ALA A 43 -4.38 9.47 5.29
CA ALA A 43 -2.97 9.10 5.44
C ALA A 43 -2.66 8.63 6.86
N ARG A 44 -3.21 9.30 7.88
CA ARG A 44 -3.08 8.92 9.29
C ARG A 44 -3.64 7.52 9.56
N GLN A 45 -4.82 7.22 9.01
CA GLN A 45 -5.42 5.89 9.12
C GLN A 45 -4.55 4.83 8.45
N LYS A 46 -4.08 5.09 7.23
CA LYS A 46 -3.24 4.12 6.50
C LYS A 46 -1.91 3.83 7.20
N LEU A 47 -1.29 4.86 7.78
CA LEU A 47 -0.08 4.73 8.58
C LEU A 47 -0.28 3.88 9.83
N LYS A 48 -1.45 4.02 10.47
CA LYS A 48 -1.81 3.22 11.63
C LYS A 48 -1.97 1.74 11.27
N GLU A 49 -2.64 1.43 10.15
CA GLU A 49 -2.78 0.05 9.67
C GLU A 49 -1.42 -0.63 9.45
N ILE A 50 -0.52 0.06 8.73
CA ILE A 50 0.82 -0.46 8.43
C ILE A 50 1.65 -0.61 9.71
N HIS A 51 1.55 0.36 10.62
CA HIS A 51 2.21 0.29 11.93
C HIS A 51 1.74 -0.93 12.73
N ASP A 52 0.43 -1.12 12.84
CA ASP A 52 -0.17 -2.18 13.64
C ASP A 52 0.10 -3.57 13.02
N ALA A 53 0.23 -3.63 11.69
CA ALA A 53 0.68 -4.82 10.96
C ALA A 53 2.20 -5.08 11.09
N GLY A 54 2.96 -4.18 11.73
CA GLY A 54 4.41 -4.31 11.86
C GLY A 54 5.18 -4.19 10.55
N LEU A 55 4.57 -3.61 9.51
CA LEU A 55 5.16 -3.49 8.20
C LEU A 55 6.07 -2.24 8.12
N PRO A 56 7.22 -2.34 7.42
CA PRO A 56 8.11 -1.19 7.23
C PRO A 56 7.52 -0.18 6.24
N TYR A 57 7.89 1.10 6.39
CA TYR A 57 7.40 2.22 5.57
C TYR A 57 8.19 2.42 4.26
N THR A 58 8.78 1.35 3.73
CA THR A 58 9.71 1.41 2.59
C THR A 58 8.97 1.42 1.24
N ASP A 59 9.64 1.97 0.23
CA ASP A 59 9.07 2.24 -1.09
C ASP A 59 8.69 0.96 -1.88
N GLN A 60 7.42 0.94 -2.29
CA GLN A 60 6.64 0.24 -3.35
C GLN A 60 7.09 -1.09 -4.03
N SER A 61 8.23 -1.70 -3.75
CA SER A 61 8.62 -2.99 -4.38
C SER A 61 7.94 -4.23 -3.76
N LEU A 62 7.42 -4.11 -2.54
CA LEU A 62 6.80 -5.23 -1.82
C LEU A 62 5.30 -5.43 -2.12
N LEU A 63 4.71 -4.61 -3.00
CA LEU A 63 3.36 -4.83 -3.53
C LEU A 63 3.33 -5.71 -4.79
N GLN A 64 4.50 -6.16 -5.28
CA GLN A 64 4.64 -6.95 -6.51
C GLN A 64 5.17 -8.39 -6.29
N THR A 65 5.60 -8.76 -5.08
CA THR A 65 6.16 -10.11 -4.83
C THR A 65 5.12 -11.01 -4.18
N GLY A 66 4.59 -11.96 -4.95
CA GLY A 66 3.59 -12.90 -4.47
C GLY A 66 4.13 -13.89 -3.43
N LEU A 67 3.45 -13.99 -2.29
CA LEU A 67 2.86 -15.20 -1.68
C LEU A 67 2.14 -14.80 -0.35
N PRO A 68 1.15 -15.58 0.11
CA PRO A 68 -0.17 -15.07 0.49
C PRO A 68 -0.36 -14.99 2.00
N GLU A 69 -1.03 -13.92 2.47
CA GLU A 69 -1.76 -13.98 3.74
C GLU A 69 -3.18 -13.46 3.56
N ILE A 70 -4.08 -14.19 4.19
CA ILE A 70 -5.52 -14.25 3.99
C ILE A 70 -6.20 -13.07 4.70
N SER A 71 -7.21 -12.50 4.04
CA SER A 71 -8.26 -11.58 4.57
C SER A 71 -7.75 -10.27 5.19
N THR A 72 -7.94 -9.08 4.61
CA THR A 72 -9.24 -8.52 4.18
C THR A 72 -9.06 -7.41 3.12
N PRO A 73 -10.04 -7.23 2.20
CA PRO A 73 -9.97 -6.27 1.10
C PRO A 73 -10.50 -4.89 1.49
N GLU A 74 -9.81 -3.82 1.09
CA GLU A 74 -10.50 -2.54 0.84
C GLU A 74 -11.24 -2.65 -0.50
N THR A 75 -12.38 -3.32 -0.50
CA THR A 75 -13.41 -3.18 -1.53
C THR A 75 -14.76 -3.38 -0.87
N VAL A 76 -15.63 -2.39 -1.05
CA VAL A 76 -17.09 -2.50 -1.19
C VAL A 76 -17.67 -3.87 -0.83
N ILE A 77 -18.54 -3.94 0.17
CA ILE A 77 -19.41 -5.11 0.38
C ILE A 77 -20.31 -5.25 -0.85
N ILE A 78 -19.93 -6.16 -1.75
CA ILE A 78 -20.80 -6.75 -2.77
C ILE A 78 -20.66 -8.26 -2.64
N ASP A 79 -21.77 -8.92 -2.36
CA ASP A 79 -21.95 -10.36 -2.41
C ASP A 79 -21.76 -10.85 -3.86
N SER A 80 -20.52 -11.18 -4.26
CA SER A 80 -20.18 -11.53 -5.66
C SER A 80 -18.88 -12.34 -5.80
N SER A 81 -18.65 -13.32 -4.93
CA SER A 81 -17.42 -14.13 -4.99
C SER A 81 -17.31 -15.00 -6.27
N ASN A 82 -18.43 -15.25 -6.97
CA ASN A 82 -18.42 -16.00 -8.23
C ASN A 82 -18.16 -15.10 -9.46
N GLU A 83 -18.72 -13.88 -9.51
CA GLU A 83 -18.63 -13.03 -10.70
C GLU A 83 -17.21 -12.53 -10.97
N TYR A 84 -16.47 -12.15 -9.92
CA TYR A 84 -15.07 -11.73 -10.06
C TYR A 84 -14.17 -12.88 -10.53
N HIS A 85 -14.36 -14.08 -9.98
CA HIS A 85 -13.58 -15.24 -10.38
C HIS A 85 -13.85 -15.62 -11.85
N GLN A 86 -15.11 -15.53 -12.28
CA GLN A 86 -15.51 -15.79 -13.66
C GLN A 86 -14.99 -14.70 -14.62
N PHE A 87 -14.99 -13.44 -14.20
CA PHE A 87 -14.41 -12.35 -14.97
C PHE A 87 -12.90 -12.53 -15.18
N LEU A 88 -12.15 -12.83 -14.12
CA LEU A 88 -10.70 -13.04 -14.20
C LEU A 88 -10.34 -14.28 -15.04
N LYS A 89 -11.13 -15.35 -14.96
CA LYS A 89 -10.98 -16.52 -15.86
C LYS A 89 -11.19 -16.13 -17.33
N LYS A 90 -12.24 -15.35 -17.61
CA LYS A 90 -12.53 -14.90 -18.96
C LYS A 90 -11.41 -14.04 -19.54
N VAL A 91 -10.90 -13.08 -18.76
CA VAL A 91 -9.77 -12.23 -19.18
C VAL A 91 -8.53 -13.08 -19.49
N ARG A 92 -8.22 -14.08 -18.67
CA ARG A 92 -7.12 -15.02 -18.94
C ARG A 92 -7.32 -15.76 -20.25
N ASP A 93 -8.51 -16.32 -20.46
CA ASP A 93 -8.81 -17.15 -21.63
C ASP A 93 -8.79 -16.33 -22.93
N ASP A 94 -9.28 -15.08 -22.89
CA ASP A 94 -9.22 -14.13 -24.00
C ASP A 94 -7.77 -13.77 -24.38
N LEU A 95 -6.90 -13.54 -23.38
CA LEU A 95 -5.47 -13.26 -23.62
C LEU A 95 -4.73 -14.46 -24.20
N VAL A 96 -5.03 -15.67 -23.73
CA VAL A 96 -4.46 -16.91 -24.27
C VAL A 96 -4.91 -17.14 -25.71
N SER A 97 -6.17 -16.84 -26.02
CA SER A 97 -6.70 -16.90 -27.39
C SER A 97 -5.96 -15.95 -28.33
N LEU A 98 -5.78 -14.69 -27.90
CA LEU A 98 -5.02 -13.70 -28.68
C LEU A 98 -3.57 -14.13 -28.91
N LEU A 99 -2.93 -14.72 -27.91
CA LEU A 99 -1.57 -15.25 -28.03
C LEU A 99 -1.49 -16.34 -29.10
N ASN A 100 -2.41 -17.32 -29.05
CA ASN A 100 -2.44 -18.42 -30.03
C ASN A 100 -2.73 -17.94 -31.48
N ILE A 101 -3.48 -16.84 -31.64
CA ILE A 101 -3.77 -16.23 -32.95
C ILE A 101 -2.54 -15.52 -33.53
N LEU A 102 -1.67 -14.96 -32.67
CA LEU A 102 -0.45 -14.26 -33.09
C LEU A 102 0.72 -15.21 -33.36
N ASP A 103 0.69 -16.40 -32.78
CA ASP A 103 1.69 -17.47 -32.98
C ASP A 103 1.38 -18.38 -34.19
N SER A 104 0.28 -18.14 -34.92
CA SER A 104 -0.14 -18.86 -36.15
C SER A 104 0.13 -18.05 -37.42
#